data_AF-A0A7X4EFF8-F1
#
_entry.id   AF-A0A7X4EFF8-F1
#
_cell.length_a   1.000
_cell.length_b   1.000
_cell.length_c   1.000
_cell.angle_alpha   90.00
_cell.angle_beta   90.00
_cell.angle_gamma   90.00
#
_symmetry.space_group_name_H-M   'P 1'
#
loop_
_entity.id
_entity.type
_entity.pdbx_description
1 polymer ?
#
loop_
_entity_poly.entity_id
_entity_poly.type
_entity_poly.pdbx_seq_one_letter_code
_entity_poly.pdbx_strand_id
1 'polypeptide(L)'
;MTRATRDDGSLACSAEALVSWRESEEAVWHRGALLGFAETMGPALPGRISVGADTVQVEDGRPASGRWAHVDLRAVQAASSSLQLSLPGDGLVQLRFPDDSPRRWETLMHQLIADAWARAGRGRVVEFQPRIVALR
;
A
#
# COMPACT_ATOMS: atom_id res chain seq x y z
N MET A 1 8.12 -9.48 -10.08
CA MET A 1 7.64 -10.16 -8.85
C MET A 1 8.14 -11.58 -8.79
N THR A 2 8.87 -11.90 -7.72
CA THR A 2 9.26 -13.26 -7.37
C THR A 2 8.20 -13.85 -6.45
N ARG A 3 7.60 -14.98 -6.84
CA ARG A 3 6.68 -15.75 -6.00
C ARG A 3 7.44 -16.88 -5.34
N ALA A 4 7.33 -16.98 -4.03
CA ALA A 4 7.71 -18.16 -3.27
C ALA A 4 6.50 -18.63 -2.47
N THR A 5 6.20 -19.91 -2.54
CA THR A 5 5.27 -20.53 -1.59
C THR A 5 6.07 -20.82 -0.33
N ARG A 6 5.62 -20.32 0.83
CA ARG A 6 6.22 -20.68 2.12
C ARG A 6 5.77 -22.08 2.53
N ASP A 7 6.51 -22.67 3.47
CA ASP A 7 6.25 -24.03 3.98
C ASP A 7 4.86 -24.18 4.65
N ASP A 8 4.26 -23.06 5.09
CA ASP A 8 2.90 -22.99 5.63
C ASP A 8 1.81 -22.86 4.55
N GLY A 9 2.17 -22.96 3.27
CA GLY A 9 1.27 -22.77 2.13
C GLY A 9 0.92 -21.31 1.85
N SER A 10 1.47 -20.34 2.60
CA SER A 10 1.22 -18.92 2.35
C SER A 10 1.99 -18.41 1.14
N LEU A 11 1.34 -17.57 0.35
CA LEU A 11 1.97 -16.84 -0.74
C LEU A 11 2.88 -15.76 -0.16
N ALA A 12 4.19 -15.92 -0.37
CA ALA A 12 5.16 -14.84 -0.20
C ALA A 12 5.52 -14.29 -1.58
N CYS A 13 5.26 -13.00 -1.80
CA CYS A 13 5.66 -12.31 -3.03
C CYS A 13 6.56 -11.13 -2.67
N SER A 14 7.61 -10.91 -3.44
CA SER A 14 8.44 -9.71 -3.30
C SER A 14 8.85 -9.13 -4.65
N ALA A 15 9.13 -7.84 -4.67
CA ALA A 15 9.74 -7.15 -5.79
C ALA A 15 10.54 -5.92 -5.32
N GLU A 16 11.55 -5.58 -6.10
CA GLU A 16 12.15 -4.25 -6.06
C GLU A 16 11.11 -3.20 -6.48
N ALA A 17 11.17 -2.04 -5.85
CA ALA A 17 10.35 -0.88 -6.16
C ALA A 17 11.13 0.40 -5.85
N LEU A 18 10.75 1.50 -6.49
CA LEU A 18 11.11 2.83 -6.02
C LEU A 18 10.05 3.27 -5.00
N VAL A 19 10.48 3.50 -3.77
CA VAL A 19 9.65 3.85 -2.63
C VAL A 19 9.69 5.35 -2.40
N SER A 20 8.52 5.98 -2.31
CA SER A 20 8.37 7.39 -1.94
C SER A 20 7.41 7.48 -0.76
N TRP A 21 7.80 8.18 0.29
CA TRP A 21 6.96 8.42 1.47
C TRP A 21 6.32 9.80 1.37
N ARG A 22 5.11 9.96 1.90
CA ARG A 22 4.55 11.30 2.15
C ARG A 22 5.47 12.03 3.14
N GLU A 23 5.84 13.26 2.81
CA GLU A 23 6.66 14.13 3.66
C GLU A 23 5.83 15.25 4.28
N SER A 24 4.93 15.84 3.49
CA SER A 24 4.11 16.95 3.92
C SER A 24 2.77 16.96 3.19
N GLU A 25 1.97 17.96 3.51
CA GLU A 25 0.72 18.28 2.86
C GLU A 25 0.72 19.79 2.62
N GLU A 26 0.54 20.19 1.36
CA GLU A 26 0.58 21.58 0.94
C GLU A 26 -0.80 22.08 0.53
N ALA A 27 -1.14 23.30 0.95
CA ALA A 27 -2.38 23.94 0.58
C ALA A 27 -2.39 24.28 -0.92
N VAL A 28 -3.44 23.84 -1.62
CA VAL A 28 -3.66 24.12 -3.03
C VAL A 28 -4.56 25.36 -3.14
N TRP A 29 -4.04 26.40 -3.77
CA TRP A 29 -4.74 27.67 -3.96
C TRP A 29 -5.11 27.89 -5.42
N HIS A 30 -6.29 28.45 -5.67
CA HIS A 30 -6.70 28.91 -7.00
C HIS A 30 -7.40 30.25 -6.90
N ARG A 31 -6.89 31.26 -7.62
CA ARG A 31 -7.44 32.62 -7.64
C ARG A 31 -7.66 33.20 -6.23
N GLY A 32 -6.74 32.92 -5.30
CA GLY A 32 -6.80 33.38 -3.91
C GLY A 32 -7.73 32.59 -2.99
N ALA A 33 -8.43 31.57 -3.50
CA ALA A 33 -9.24 30.67 -2.69
C ALA A 33 -8.48 29.37 -2.38
N LEU A 34 -8.58 28.90 -1.14
CA LEU A 34 -8.11 27.57 -0.75
C LEU A 34 -9.04 26.52 -1.39
N LEU A 35 -8.49 25.69 -2.27
CA LEU A 35 -9.22 24.58 -2.89
C LEU A 35 -9.14 23.29 -2.06
N GLY A 36 -8.06 23.14 -1.28
CA GLY A 36 -7.83 21.95 -0.47
C GLY A 36 -6.34 21.79 -0.20
N PHE A 37 -5.94 20.55 0.01
CA PHE A 37 -4.57 20.19 0.30
C PHE A 37 -4.14 19.02 -0.59
N ALA A 38 -2.85 18.96 -0.90
CA ALA A 38 -2.26 17.88 -1.68
C ALA A 38 -1.06 17.30 -0.92
N GLU A 39 -0.96 15.98 -0.87
CA GLU A 39 0.22 15.33 -0.29
C GLU A 39 1.45 15.56 -1.16
N THR A 40 2.55 15.95 -0.53
CA THR A 40 3.86 16.01 -1.18
C THR A 40 4.61 14.72 -0.86
N MET A 41 5.01 14.01 -1.91
CA MET A 41 5.82 12.80 -1.80
C MET A 41 7.29 13.17 -1.82
N GLY A 42 8.07 12.55 -0.93
CA GLY A 42 9.52 12.64 -0.90
C GLY A 42 10.20 11.98 -2.10
N PRO A 43 11.54 12.01 -2.15
CA PRO A 43 12.29 11.42 -3.24
C PRO A 43 12.05 9.90 -3.31
N ALA A 44 12.02 9.39 -4.54
CA ALA A 44 11.89 7.97 -4.79
C ALA A 44 13.24 7.28 -4.60
N LEU A 45 13.32 6.40 -3.61
CA LEU A 45 14.52 5.66 -3.28
C LEU A 45 14.37 4.18 -3.65
N PRO A 46 15.43 3.50 -4.10
CA PRO A 46 15.40 2.05 -4.27
C PRO A 46 15.01 1.35 -2.97
N GLY A 47 14.13 0.37 -3.09
CA GLY A 47 13.61 -0.40 -1.97
C GLY A 47 12.89 -1.65 -2.43
N ARG A 48 12.22 -2.30 -1.50
CA ARG A 48 11.52 -3.57 -1.71
C ARG A 48 10.16 -3.55 -1.05
N ILE A 49 9.18 -4.15 -1.72
CA ILE A 49 7.95 -4.60 -1.07
C ILE A 49 7.97 -6.11 -0.95
N SER A 50 7.56 -6.59 0.22
CA SER A 50 7.35 -8.01 0.50
C SER A 50 5.97 -8.20 1.10
N VAL A 51 5.17 -9.10 0.53
CA VAL A 51 3.84 -9.47 1.04
C VAL A 51 3.85 -10.94 1.43
N GLY A 52 3.31 -11.24 2.61
CA GLY A 52 3.01 -12.60 3.07
C GLY A 52 1.51 -12.77 3.30
N ALA A 53 1.14 -13.88 3.95
CA ALA A 53 -0.26 -14.20 4.26
C ALA A 53 -1.00 -13.10 5.02
N ASP A 54 -0.36 -12.51 6.04
CA ASP A 54 -1.03 -11.58 6.96
C ASP A 54 -0.42 -10.18 6.99
N THR A 55 0.76 -10.00 6.38
CA THR A 55 1.51 -8.74 6.48
C THR A 55 2.06 -8.28 5.15
N VAL A 56 2.15 -6.97 4.99
CA VAL A 56 2.96 -6.28 3.99
C VAL A 56 4.14 -5.58 4.67
N GLN A 57 5.29 -5.60 4.03
CA GLN A 57 6.51 -4.93 4.49
C GLN A 57 7.08 -4.11 3.34
N VAL A 58 7.49 -2.87 3.65
CA VAL A 58 8.16 -1.96 2.72
C VAL A 58 9.49 -1.53 3.32
N GLU A 59 10.55 -1.68 2.54
CA GLU A 59 11.94 -1.42 2.94
C GLU A 59 12.61 -0.48 1.95
N ASP A 60 13.25 0.58 2.43
CA ASP A 60 14.01 1.53 1.60
C ASP A 60 15.23 2.10 2.35
N GLY A 61 15.65 1.42 3.42
CA GLY A 61 16.74 1.86 4.30
C GLY A 61 16.40 3.01 5.26
N ARG A 62 15.19 3.58 5.21
CA ARG A 62 14.74 4.58 6.20
C ARG A 62 14.26 3.90 7.48
N PRO A 63 14.31 4.58 8.64
CA PRO A 63 13.67 4.10 9.87
C PRO A 63 12.15 3.90 9.75
N ALA A 64 11.51 4.59 8.79
CA ALA A 64 10.10 4.46 8.46
C ALA A 64 9.76 3.21 7.63
N SER A 65 10.77 2.44 7.20
CA SER A 65 10.54 1.09 6.70
C SER A 65 9.86 0.25 7.78
N GLY A 66 8.82 -0.47 7.39
CA GLY A 66 7.88 -1.01 8.35
C GLY A 66 7.13 -2.22 7.83
N ARG A 67 6.49 -2.91 8.77
CA ARG A 67 5.68 -4.09 8.54
C ARG A 67 4.31 -3.86 9.14
N TRP A 68 3.27 -4.02 8.33
CA TRP A 68 1.88 -3.80 8.72
C TRP A 68 1.07 -5.06 8.48
N ALA A 69 0.11 -5.32 9.36
CA ALA A 69 -0.89 -6.34 9.10
C ALA A 69 -1.84 -5.84 7.99
N HIS A 70 -2.30 -6.74 7.13
CA HIS A 70 -3.24 -6.39 6.06
C HIS A 70 -4.54 -5.78 6.60
N VAL A 71 -4.94 -6.20 7.82
CA VAL A 71 -6.14 -5.68 8.51
C VAL A 71 -6.00 -4.25 9.03
N ASP A 72 -4.77 -3.72 9.09
CA ASP A 72 -4.49 -2.37 9.59
C ASP A 72 -4.27 -1.37 8.44
N LEU A 73 -4.10 -1.85 7.21
CA LEU A 73 -4.06 -0.98 6.04
C LEU A 73 -5.37 -0.19 5.93
N ARG A 74 -5.24 1.07 5.53
CA ARG A 74 -6.37 2.00 5.42
C ARG A 74 -6.92 2.07 4.02
N ALA A 75 -6.06 1.98 3.01
CA ALA A 75 -6.44 1.94 1.60
C ALA A 75 -5.31 1.34 0.75
N VAL A 76 -5.68 0.76 -0.39
CA VAL A 76 -4.75 0.31 -1.43
C VAL A 76 -5.30 0.74 -2.77
N GLN A 77 -4.46 1.38 -3.59
CA GLN A 77 -4.86 1.88 -4.89
C GLN A 77 -3.68 1.88 -5.85
N ALA A 78 -3.87 1.40 -7.07
CA ALA A 78 -2.94 1.66 -8.16
C ALA A 78 -3.31 2.98 -8.87
N ALA A 79 -2.30 3.83 -9.06
CA ALA A 79 -2.30 4.92 -10.02
C ALA A 79 -1.61 4.47 -11.32
N SER A 80 -1.51 5.37 -12.32
CA SER A 80 -1.03 5.05 -13.67
C SER A 80 0.34 4.35 -13.72
N SER A 81 1.22 4.61 -12.75
CA SER A 81 2.58 4.03 -12.69
C SER A 81 3.02 3.60 -11.29
N SER A 82 2.12 3.63 -10.30
CA SER A 82 2.46 3.35 -8.90
C SER A 82 1.36 2.62 -8.16
N LEU A 83 1.73 1.94 -7.09
CA LEU A 83 0.82 1.46 -6.05
C LEU A 83 0.96 2.37 -4.84
N GLN A 84 -0.16 2.86 -4.33
CA GLN A 84 -0.23 3.64 -3.11
C GLN A 84 -0.83 2.77 -2.00
N LEU A 85 -0.19 2.79 -0.83
CA LEU A 85 -0.67 2.17 0.39
C LEU A 85 -0.88 3.26 1.43
N SER A 86 -2.12 3.41 1.91
CA SER A 86 -2.41 4.23 3.08
C SER A 86 -2.25 3.37 4.34
N LEU A 87 -1.37 3.81 5.22
CA LEU A 87 -0.93 3.12 6.42
C LEU A 87 -1.68 3.67 7.65
N PRO A 88 -1.62 2.98 8.82
CA PRO A 88 -2.06 3.56 10.08
C PRO A 88 -1.35 4.89 10.38
N GLY A 89 -2.05 5.83 11.06
CA GLY A 89 -1.47 7.10 11.51
C GLY A 89 -1.18 8.10 10.39
N ASP A 90 -2.01 8.13 9.35
CA ASP A 90 -1.92 9.05 8.19
C ASP A 90 -0.65 8.92 7.35
N GLY A 91 0.05 7.79 7.48
CA GLY A 91 1.17 7.43 6.61
C GLY A 91 0.69 7.09 5.19
N LEU A 92 1.43 7.54 4.19
CA LEU A 92 1.22 7.17 2.79
C LEU A 92 2.56 6.79 2.18
N VAL A 93 2.58 5.64 1.51
CA VAL A 93 3.74 5.18 0.74
C VAL A 93 3.31 4.90 -0.69
N GLN A 94 4.14 5.35 -1.63
CA GLN A 94 3.99 5.12 -3.05
C GLN A 94 5.13 4.25 -3.55
N LEU A 95 4.78 3.21 -4.29
CA LEU A 95 5.68 2.21 -4.84
C LEU A 95 5.59 2.24 -6.36
N ARG A 96 6.71 2.52 -7.04
CA ARG A 96 6.81 2.39 -8.50
C ARG A 96 7.60 1.12 -8.81
N PHE A 97 7.11 0.32 -9.74
CA PHE A 97 7.71 -0.96 -10.11
C PHE A 97 8.38 -0.84 -11.48
N PRO A 98 9.72 -0.80 -11.58
CA PRO A 98 10.40 -0.72 -12.87
C PRO A 98 10.13 -1.94 -13.77
N ASP A 99 10.03 -3.12 -13.13
CA ASP A 99 9.97 -4.42 -13.81
C ASP A 99 8.64 -5.16 -13.55
N ASP A 100 7.59 -4.45 -13.09
CA ASP A 100 6.30 -5.07 -12.79
C ASP A 100 5.12 -4.10 -12.96
N SER A 101 3.90 -4.63 -12.87
CA SER A 101 2.68 -3.85 -12.98
C SER A 101 2.11 -3.47 -11.61
N PRO A 102 1.90 -2.16 -11.32
CA PRO A 102 1.20 -1.73 -10.12
C PRO A 102 -0.19 -2.34 -9.95
N ARG A 103 -0.91 -2.57 -11.07
CA ARG A 103 -2.25 -3.18 -11.07
C ARG A 103 -2.22 -4.64 -10.61
N ARG A 104 -1.16 -5.37 -10.96
CA ARG A 104 -0.96 -6.74 -10.50
C ARG A 104 -0.76 -6.79 -8.99
N TRP A 105 0.03 -5.85 -8.46
CA TRP A 105 0.23 -5.71 -7.02
C TRP A 105 -1.04 -5.26 -6.29
N GLU A 106 -1.81 -4.33 -6.84
CA GLU A 106 -3.13 -3.94 -6.31
C GLU A 106 -4.06 -5.15 -6.20
N THR A 107 -4.17 -5.94 -7.26
CA THR A 107 -5.02 -7.15 -7.28
C THR A 107 -4.58 -8.16 -6.20
N LEU A 108 -3.27 -8.39 -6.07
CA LEU A 108 -2.71 -9.28 -5.04
C LEU A 108 -3.02 -8.76 -3.63
N MET A 109 -2.82 -7.46 -3.40
CA MET A 109 -3.11 -6.83 -2.11
C MET A 109 -4.60 -6.90 -1.76
N HIS A 110 -5.49 -6.66 -2.72
CA HIS A 110 -6.93 -6.78 -2.50
C HIS A 110 -7.34 -8.18 -2.04
N GLN A 111 -6.80 -9.22 -2.69
CA GLN A 111 -7.03 -10.61 -2.30
C GLN A 111 -6.52 -10.88 -0.87
N LEU A 112 -5.27 -10.53 -0.59
CA LEU A 112 -4.66 -10.76 0.73
C LEU A 112 -5.38 -10.00 1.86
N ILE A 113 -5.82 -8.77 1.61
CA ILE A 113 -6.60 -7.97 2.56
C ILE A 113 -7.97 -8.59 2.79
N ALA A 114 -8.70 -8.96 1.73
CA ALA A 114 -10.01 -9.57 1.85
C ALA A 114 -9.94 -10.89 2.66
N ASP A 115 -8.94 -11.72 2.35
CA ASP A 115 -8.73 -12.98 3.06
C ASP A 115 -8.37 -12.75 4.53
N ALA A 116 -7.49 -11.78 4.82
CA ALA A 116 -7.11 -11.45 6.19
C ALA A 116 -8.30 -10.90 7.00
N TRP A 117 -9.16 -10.06 6.41
CA TRP A 117 -10.37 -9.56 7.04
C TRP A 117 -11.39 -10.67 7.32
N ALA A 118 -11.57 -11.59 6.37
CA ALA A 118 -12.45 -12.74 6.54
C ALA A 118 -11.96 -13.67 7.66
N ARG A 119 -10.66 -14.02 7.68
CA ARG A 119 -10.05 -14.82 8.75
C ARG A 119 -10.18 -14.17 10.13
N ALA A 120 -10.11 -12.83 10.19
CA ALA A 120 -10.28 -12.07 11.41
C ALA A 120 -11.76 -11.86 11.83
N GLY A 121 -12.73 -12.39 11.08
CA GLY A 121 -14.16 -12.21 11.36
C GLY A 121 -14.65 -10.77 11.19
N ARG A 122 -13.94 -9.94 10.41
CA ARG A 122 -14.28 -8.51 10.19
C ARG A 122 -15.32 -8.28 9.08
N GLY A 123 -15.76 -9.35 8.42
CA GLY A 123 -16.72 -9.30 7.32
C GLY A 123 -16.07 -9.33 5.94
N ARG A 124 -16.89 -9.17 4.90
CA ARG A 124 -16.45 -9.17 3.50
C ARG A 124 -16.08 -7.75 3.06
N VAL A 125 -14.81 -7.54 2.69
CA VAL A 125 -14.36 -6.27 2.10
C VAL A 125 -15.08 -6.01 0.79
N VAL A 126 -15.65 -4.81 0.64
CA VAL A 126 -16.38 -4.36 -0.56
C VAL A 126 -15.74 -3.17 -1.26
N GLU A 127 -14.93 -2.39 -0.52
CA GLU A 127 -14.20 -1.25 -1.05
C GLU A 127 -12.79 -1.25 -0.47
N PHE A 128 -11.80 -0.84 -1.28
CA PHE A 128 -10.39 -0.74 -0.88
C PHE A 128 -9.87 0.71 -0.90
N GLN A 129 -10.67 1.64 -1.42
CA GLN A 129 -10.37 3.05 -1.58
C GLN A 129 -11.69 3.86 -1.55
N PRO A 130 -11.67 5.13 -1.11
CA PRO A 130 -10.53 5.83 -0.50
C PRO A 130 -10.21 5.28 0.90
N ARG A 131 -11.04 4.36 1.41
CA ARG A 131 -10.82 3.60 2.65
C ARG A 131 -11.27 2.16 2.45
N ILE A 132 -10.69 1.23 3.19
CA ILE A 132 -11.16 -0.16 3.23
C ILE A 132 -12.47 -0.22 4.02
N VAL A 133 -13.50 -0.77 3.40
CA VAL A 133 -14.85 -0.95 3.98
C VAL A 133 -15.28 -2.40 3.83
N ALA A 134 -15.91 -2.96 4.87
CA ALA A 134 -16.46 -4.31 4.84
C ALA A 134 -17.93 -4.36 5.28
N LEU A 135 -18.67 -5.30 4.70
CA LEU A 135 -20.00 -5.68 5.14
C LEU A 135 -19.88 -6.81 6.17
N ARG A 136 -20.57 -6.67 7.29
CA ARG A 136 -20.72 -7.71 8.31
C ARG A 136 -21.86 -8.66 7.97
#